data_AF-A0A316KUZ3-F1
#
_entry.id   AF-A0A316KUZ3-F1
#
_cell.length_a   1.000
_cell.length_b   1.000
_cell.length_c   1.000
_cell.angle_alpha   90.00
_cell.angle_beta   90.00
_cell.angle_gamma   90.00
#
_symmetry.space_group_name_H-M   'P 1'
#
loop_
_entity.id
_entity.type
_entity.pdbx_description
1 polymer ?
#
loop_
_entity_poly.entity_id
_entity_poly.type
_entity_poly.pdbx_seq_one_letter_code
_entity_poly.pdbx_strand_id
1 'polypeptide(L)' 'GIPASAIQTEHRGSVARRMQCVHCKGITEDVITDPFVCAHCGLNLFVRDHYSRRLAAFQGVCIDAEDPGNVPEPVELYK' A
#
# COMPACT_ATOMS: atom_id res chain seq x y z
N GLY A 1 1.14 -30.52 -2.58
CA GLY A 1 0.31 -29.34 -2.30
C GLY A 1 0.68 -28.21 -3.25
N ILE A 2 -0.21 -27.24 -3.46
CA ILE A 2 0.08 -26.06 -4.29
C ILE A 2 0.84 -25.02 -3.43
N PRO A 3 1.94 -24.42 -3.92
CA PRO A 3 2.64 -23.38 -3.16
C PRO A 3 1.77 -22.13 -3.03
N ALA A 4 1.79 -21.49 -1.86
CA ALA A 4 0.96 -20.31 -1.57
C ALA A 4 1.17 -19.17 -2.60
N SER A 5 2.40 -19.02 -3.10
CA SER A 5 2.73 -18.03 -4.13
C SER A 5 2.13 -18.28 -5.51
N ALA A 6 1.61 -19.49 -5.77
CA ALA A 6 0.88 -19.83 -6.99
C ALA A 6 -0.63 -19.55 -6.87
N ILE A 7 -1.12 -19.24 -5.67
CA ILE A 7 -2.52 -18.90 -5.43
C ILE A 7 -2.73 -17.43 -5.81
N GLN A 8 -3.63 -17.17 -6.76
CA GLN A 8 -4.04 -15.82 -7.10
C GLN A 8 -5.13 -15.36 -6.12
N THR A 9 -5.06 -14.10 -5.73
CA THR A 9 -6.00 -13.48 -4.79
C THR A 9 -6.72 -12.31 -5.45
N GLU A 10 -7.86 -11.95 -4.87
CA GLU A 10 -8.62 -10.76 -5.23
C GLU A 10 -8.92 -9.95 -3.96
N HIS A 11 -9.00 -8.63 -4.09
CA HIS A 11 -9.43 -7.76 -2.99
C HIS A 11 -10.96 -7.87 -2.87
N ARG A 12 -11.43 -8.20 -1.66
CA ARG A 12 -12.84 -8.40 -1.34
C ARG A 12 -13.12 -7.89 0.08
N GLY A 13 -14.35 -7.44 0.31
CA GLY A 13 -14.80 -6.98 1.62
C GLY A 13 -14.57 -5.48 1.82
N SER A 14 -13.75 -5.13 2.82
CA SER A 14 -13.50 -3.74 3.24
C SER A 14 -12.85 -2.89 2.15
N VAL A 15 -13.12 -1.57 2.18
CA VAL A 15 -12.38 -0.57 1.38
C VAL A 15 -10.95 -0.35 1.89
N ALA A 16 -10.65 -0.78 3.12
CA ALA A 16 -9.32 -0.72 3.69
C ALA A 16 -8.35 -1.58 2.86
N ARG A 17 -7.20 -0.98 2.52
CA ARG A 17 -6.23 -1.56 1.60
C ARG A 17 -5.09 -2.19 2.37
N ARG A 18 -4.74 -3.41 1.93
CA ARG A 18 -3.49 -4.06 2.27
C ARG A 18 -2.39 -3.51 1.36
N MET A 19 -1.36 -2.90 1.94
CA MET A 19 -0.45 -2.03 1.20
C MET A 19 1.01 -2.51 1.26
N GLN A 20 1.59 -2.89 0.12
CA GLN A 20 3.00 -3.24 0.00
C GLN A 20 3.84 -2.00 -0.31
N CYS A 21 4.82 -1.70 0.55
CA CYS A 21 5.82 -0.69 0.28
C CYS A 21 6.78 -1.16 -0.84
N VAL A 22 6.96 -0.36 -1.91
CA VAL A 22 7.92 -0.71 -2.95
C VAL A 22 9.38 -0.64 -2.49
N HIS A 23 9.68 0.16 -1.45
CA HIS A 23 11.02 0.33 -0.90
C HIS A 23 11.45 -0.89 -0.09
N CYS A 24 10.75 -1.21 1.00
CA CYS A 24 11.14 -2.29 1.92
C CYS A 24 10.40 -3.61 1.71
N LYS A 25 9.40 -3.66 0.81
CA LYS A 25 8.49 -4.80 0.58
C LYS A 25 7.60 -5.18 1.76
N GLY A 26 7.68 -4.45 2.88
CA GLY A 26 6.80 -4.61 4.03
C GLY A 26 5.34 -4.30 3.70
N ILE A 27 4.43 -4.98 4.37
CA ILE A 27 2.99 -4.82 4.20
C ILE A 27 2.41 -4.05 5.38
N THR A 28 1.68 -2.97 5.10
CA THR A 28 0.86 -2.23 6.07
C THR A 28 -0.60 -2.61 5.83
N GLU A 29 -1.27 -3.12 6.86
CA GLU A 29 -2.68 -3.54 6.78
C GLU A 29 -3.61 -2.34 7.02
N ASP A 30 -4.88 -2.51 6.67
CA ASP A 30 -5.99 -1.60 7.03
C ASP A 30 -5.79 -0.12 6.67
N VAL A 31 -5.08 0.17 5.56
CA VAL A 31 -4.84 1.55 5.11
C VAL A 31 -6.12 2.13 4.49
N ILE A 32 -6.61 3.22 5.07
CA ILE A 32 -7.79 3.96 4.60
C ILE A 32 -7.48 5.38 4.13
N THR A 33 -6.25 5.86 4.35
CA THR A 33 -5.83 7.21 3.99
C THR A 33 -4.70 7.21 2.98
N ASP A 34 -4.58 8.32 2.27
CA ASP A 34 -3.50 8.61 1.33
C ASP A 34 -3.06 10.07 1.46
N PRO A 35 -1.76 10.37 1.63
CA PRO A 35 -0.67 9.42 1.89
C PRO A 35 -0.78 8.72 3.25
N PHE A 36 -0.04 7.63 3.42
CA PHE A 36 0.10 6.91 4.69
C PHE A 36 1.56 6.62 5.02
N VAL A 37 1.87 6.39 6.30
CA VAL A 37 3.23 6.04 6.74
C VAL A 37 3.41 4.53 6.71
N CYS A 38 4.47 4.06 6.06
CA CYS A 38 4.83 2.65 6.09
C CYS A 38 5.23 2.21 7.51
N ALA A 39 4.54 1.22 8.06
CA ALA A 39 4.83 0.68 9.40
C ALA A 39 6.22 0.03 9.55
N HIS A 40 6.92 -0.22 8.44
CA HIS A 40 8.21 -0.93 8.44
C HIS A 40 9.41 0.01 8.26
N CYS A 41 9.34 0.96 7.32
CA CYS A 41 10.46 1.85 7.01
C CYS A 41 10.18 3.33 7.28
N GLY A 42 8.97 3.68 7.73
CA GLY A 42 8.63 5.05 8.13
C GLY A 42 8.48 6.07 6.99
N LEU A 43 8.57 5.63 5.73
CA LEU A 43 8.38 6.54 4.58
C LEU A 43 6.91 6.87 4.37
N ASN A 44 6.63 8.08 3.92
CA ASN A 44 5.32 8.50 3.45
C ASN A 44 5.07 7.93 2.06
N LEU A 45 4.03 7.13 1.93
CA LEU A 45 3.70 6.43 0.71
C LEU A 45 2.37 6.91 0.15
N PHE A 46 2.37 7.17 -1.15
CA PHE A 46 1.20 7.35 -1.98
C PHE A 46 0.59 6.00 -2.37
N VAL A 47 -0.72 5.90 -2.29
CA VAL A 47 -1.50 4.69 -2.60
C VAL A 47 -1.81 4.62 -4.08
N ARG A 48 -1.21 3.64 -4.80
CA ARG A 48 -1.56 3.38 -6.21
C ARG A 48 -2.71 2.40 -6.32
N ASP A 49 -3.55 2.56 -7.35
CA ASP A 49 -4.64 1.63 -7.67
C ASP A 49 -4.21 0.28 -8.27
N HIS A 50 -2.91 0.01 -8.30
CA HIS A 50 -2.40 -1.27 -8.78
C HIS A 50 -2.49 -2.35 -7.69
N TYR A 51 -3.46 -3.25 -7.81
CA TYR A 51 -3.57 -4.44 -6.98
C TYR A 51 -2.76 -5.63 -7.53
N SER A 52 -1.84 -6.14 -6.73
CA SER A 52 -1.07 -7.35 -7.04
C SER A 52 -1.81 -8.60 -6.56
N ARG A 53 -2.39 -9.35 -7.50
CA ARG A 53 -3.07 -10.63 -7.23
C ARG A 53 -2.15 -11.70 -6.63
N ARG A 54 -0.84 -11.64 -6.91
CA ARG A 54 0.15 -12.56 -6.33
C ARG A 54 0.45 -12.25 -4.86
N LEU A 55 0.42 -10.97 -4.48
CA LEU A 55 0.80 -10.52 -3.13
C LEU A 55 -0.40 -10.21 -2.24
N ALA A 56 -1.60 -10.23 -2.83
CA ALA A 56 -2.84 -9.82 -2.19
C ALA A 56 -2.80 -8.37 -1.66
N ALA A 57 -2.08 -7.48 -2.33
CA ALA A 57 -1.80 -6.14 -1.82
C ALA A 57 -1.71 -5.09 -2.95
N PHE A 58 -2.07 -3.85 -2.62
CA PHE A 58 -1.82 -2.66 -3.42
C PHE A 58 -0.37 -2.18 -3.26
N GLN A 59 0.15 -1.38 -4.19
CA GLN A 59 1.55 -0.90 -4.15
C GLN A 59 1.69 0.57 -3.72
N GLY A 60 2.44 0.79 -2.64
CA GLY A 60 2.70 2.10 -2.06
C GLY A 60 4.07 2.61 -2.48
N VAL A 61 4.12 3.83 -2.99
CA VAL A 61 5.35 4.46 -3.50
C VAL A 61 5.67 5.73 -2.74
N CYS A 62 6.95 6.06 -2.56
CA CYS A 62 7.36 7.27 -1.84
C CYS A 62 6.76 8.51 -2.50
N ILE A 63 6.03 9.32 -1.74
CA ILE A 63 5.31 10.50 -2.27
C ILE A 63 6.22 11.71 -2.45
N ASP A 64 7.19 11.86 -1.57
CA ASP A 64 8.12 13.00 -1.48
C ASP A 64 9.50 12.68 -2.05
N ALA A 65 9.58 11.75 -3.01
CA ALA A 65 10.85 11.33 -3.60
C ALA A 65 11.56 12.45 -4.38
N GLU A 66 10.79 13.38 -4.96
CA GLU A 66 11.31 14.53 -5.71
C GLU A 66 11.60 15.74 -4.82
N ASP A 67 10.81 15.96 -3.76
CA ASP A 67 10.92 17.08 -2.80
C ASP A 67 10.71 16.60 -1.36
N PRO A 68 11.79 16.13 -0.67
CA PRO A 68 11.69 15.50 0.64
C PRO A 68 11.07 16.41 1.71
N GLY A 69 10.05 15.90 2.41
CA GLY A 69 9.33 16.66 3.45
C GLY A 69 8.12 17.43 2.96
N ASN A 70 7.88 17.51 1.65
CA ASN A 70 6.66 18.05 1.07
C ASN A 70 5.58 16.97 0.97
N VAL A 71 4.93 16.68 2.10
CA VAL A 71 3.90 15.64 2.20
C VAL A 71 2.52 16.29 2.30
N PRO A 72 1.58 16.03 1.37
CA PRO A 72 0.21 16.53 1.47
C PRO A 72 -0.53 15.94 2.66
N GLU A 73 -1.57 16.63 3.12
CA GLU A 73 -2.41 16.14 4.23
C GLU A 73 -3.11 14.82 3.85
N PRO A 74 -3.12 13.81 4.75
CA PRO A 74 -3.81 12.54 4.50
C PRO A 74 -5.31 12.72 4.28
N VAL A 75 -5.82 12.19 3.16
CA VAL A 75 -7.24 12.15 2.82
C VAL A 75 -7.76 10.72 2.85
N GLU A 76 -9.04 10.53 3.18
CA GLU A 76 -9.67 9.22 3.07
C GLU A 76 -9.81 8.80 1.60
N LEU A 77 -9.38 7.58 1.28
CA LEU A 77 -9.36 7.05 -0.08
C LEU A 77 -10.74 6.88 -0.70
N TYR A 78 -11.77 6.60 0.12
CA TYR A 78 -13.13 6.29 -0.32
C TYR A 78 -14.16 6.89 0.64
N LYS A 79 -14.69 8.07 0.30
CA LYS A 79 -15.91 8.65 0.87
C LYS A 79 -17.09 8.50 -0.09
#